data_AF-A0A963MT80-F1
#
_entry.id   AF-A0A963MT80-F1
#
_cell.length_a   1.000
_cell.length_b   1.000
_cell.length_c   1.000
_cell.angle_alpha   90.00
_cell.angle_beta   90.00
_cell.angle_gamma   90.00
#
_symmetry.space_group_name_H-M   'P 1'
#
loop_
_entity.id
_entity.type
_entity.pdbx_description
1 polymer ?
#
loop_
_entity_poly.entity_id
_entity_poly.type
_entity_poly.pdbx_seq_one_letter_code
_entity_poly.pdbx_strand_id
1 'polypeptide(L)'
;MKQTIAIFAVLILAQTSVSAGTLVNGNWTPTHCGAEPETPTIDKTNIDNFNRSVDAINAWQDRALEYHACMVKEANADNERITSTANQAQARLQAEINRVNAEADKVRNGLTK
;
A
#
# COMPACT_ATOMS: atom_id res chain seq x y z
N MET A 1 -38.48 6.00 37.82
CA MET A 1 -38.05 4.58 37.73
C MET A 1 -37.50 4.33 36.34
N LYS A 2 -36.27 3.82 36.28
CA LYS A 2 -35.62 3.11 35.17
C LYS A 2 -35.36 3.89 33.87
N GLN A 3 -34.25 4.64 33.91
CA GLN A 3 -33.45 4.98 32.74
C GLN A 3 -32.89 3.68 32.13
N THR A 4 -33.32 3.33 30.92
CA THR A 4 -32.70 2.27 30.11
C THR A 4 -31.44 2.82 29.44
N ILE A 5 -30.30 2.62 30.10
CA ILE A 5 -28.97 2.87 29.54
C ILE A 5 -28.68 1.75 28.53
N ALA A 6 -28.79 2.05 27.24
CA ALA A 6 -28.29 1.18 26.19
C ALA A 6 -26.79 1.44 25.99
N ILE A 7 -25.95 0.51 26.47
CA ILE A 7 -24.49 0.56 26.30
C ILE A 7 -24.17 0.11 24.88
N PHE A 8 -23.89 1.06 23.97
CA PHE A 8 -23.28 0.78 22.68
C PHE A 8 -21.77 0.57 22.89
N ALA A 9 -21.37 -0.69 23.09
CA ALA A 9 -19.96 -1.08 23.03
C ALA A 9 -19.52 -1.08 21.56
N VAL A 10 -18.95 0.02 21.09
CA VAL A 10 -18.29 0.10 19.78
C VAL A 10 -16.96 -0.64 19.88
N LEU A 11 -16.91 -1.89 19.42
CA LEU A 11 -15.68 -2.62 19.18
C LEU A 11 -14.98 -1.96 17.97
N ILE A 12 -14.01 -1.09 18.23
CA ILE A 12 -13.11 -0.59 17.18
C ILE A 12 -12.17 -1.74 16.83
N LEU A 13 -12.54 -2.53 15.82
CA LEU A 13 -11.58 -3.40 15.14
C LEU A 13 -10.54 -2.49 14.50
N ALA A 14 -9.39 -2.35 15.15
CA ALA A 14 -8.22 -1.74 14.54
C ALA A 14 -7.85 -2.62 13.34
N GLN A 15 -8.30 -2.22 12.15
CA GLN A 15 -7.87 -2.83 10.90
C GLN A 15 -6.41 -2.44 10.73
N THR A 16 -5.49 -3.26 11.22
CA THR A 16 -4.09 -3.16 10.85
C THR A 16 -4.03 -3.52 9.37
N SER A 17 -4.12 -2.51 8.51
CA SER A 17 -3.85 -2.69 7.11
C SER A 17 -2.39 -3.09 6.97
N VAL A 18 -2.14 -4.39 6.84
CA VAL A 18 -0.82 -4.91 6.48
C VAL A 18 -0.59 -4.45 5.04
N SER A 19 0.14 -3.35 4.89
CA SER A 19 0.70 -2.93 3.62
C SER A 19 1.82 -3.89 3.24
N ALA A 20 1.99 -4.16 1.95
CA ALA A 20 3.07 -5.02 1.49
C ALA A 20 4.41 -4.30 1.66
N GLY A 21 4.47 -3.01 1.32
CA GLY A 21 5.55 -2.07 1.63
C GLY A 21 5.09 -0.91 2.52
N THR A 22 5.98 0.07 2.74
CA THR A 22 5.67 1.30 3.48
C THR A 22 6.01 2.52 2.62
N LEU A 23 5.06 3.43 2.47
CA LEU A 23 5.24 4.74 1.82
C LEU A 23 5.31 5.85 2.87
N VAL A 24 6.49 6.45 3.06
CA VAL A 24 6.70 7.57 3.99
C VAL A 24 7.29 8.75 3.23
N ASN A 25 6.64 9.92 3.29
CA ASN A 25 7.09 11.15 2.65
C ASN A 25 7.44 10.98 1.15
N GLY A 26 6.66 10.17 0.42
CA GLY A 26 6.90 9.89 -1.01
C GLY A 26 7.95 8.81 -1.29
N ASN A 27 8.61 8.27 -0.26
CA ASN A 27 9.57 7.17 -0.41
C ASN A 27 8.91 5.84 -0.04
N TRP A 28 8.83 4.93 -0.99
CA TRP A 28 8.34 3.58 -0.78
C TRP A 28 9.51 2.63 -0.49
N THR A 29 9.31 1.74 0.47
CA THR A 29 10.26 0.67 0.83
C THR A 29 9.52 -0.66 1.00
N PRO A 30 10.08 -1.78 0.52
CA PRO A 30 9.47 -3.08 0.74
C PRO A 30 9.54 -3.47 2.22
N THR A 31 8.59 -4.27 2.70
CA THR A 31 8.57 -4.72 4.11
C THR A 31 9.12 -6.13 4.25
N HIS A 32 8.83 -7.04 3.30
CA HIS A 32 9.14 -8.46 3.45
C HIS A 32 10.20 -8.98 2.48
N CYS A 33 10.79 -8.13 1.65
CA CYS A 33 11.82 -8.53 0.68
C CYS A 33 13.21 -8.75 1.28
N GLY A 34 13.40 -8.46 2.57
CA GLY A 34 14.69 -8.54 3.23
C GLY A 34 15.58 -7.33 2.91
N ALA A 35 16.90 -7.51 3.00
CA ALA A 35 17.86 -6.46 2.70
C ALA A 35 18.22 -6.46 1.21
N GLU A 36 18.38 -5.26 0.65
CA GLU A 36 18.90 -5.10 -0.71
C GLU A 36 20.33 -5.67 -0.81
N PRO A 37 20.61 -6.54 -1.79
CA PRO A 37 21.95 -7.12 -1.97
C PRO A 37 23.00 -6.06 -2.30
N GLU A 38 24.08 -6.01 -1.50
CA GLU A 38 25.19 -5.09 -1.72
C GLU A 38 25.90 -5.36 -3.05
N THR A 39 26.08 -4.31 -3.84
CA THR A 39 26.77 -4.37 -5.13
C THR A 39 28.25 -4.74 -4.95
N PRO A 40 28.77 -5.77 -5.63
CA PRO A 40 30.16 -6.17 -5.49
C PRO A 40 31.10 -5.14 -6.14
N THR A 41 32.29 -5.00 -5.56
CA THR A 41 33.39 -4.22 -6.15
C THR A 41 34.17 -5.08 -7.14
N ILE A 42 34.52 -4.51 -8.30
CA ILE A 42 35.30 -5.19 -9.34
C ILE A 42 36.78 -4.93 -9.13
N ASP A 43 37.55 -5.99 -8.85
CA ASP A 43 39.00 -5.94 -8.79
C ASP A 43 39.61 -6.12 -10.18
N LYS A 44 40.38 -5.12 -10.62
CA LYS A 44 41.01 -5.04 -11.95
C LYS A 44 42.53 -5.19 -11.90
N THR A 45 43.09 -5.55 -10.74
CA THR A 45 44.55 -5.58 -10.54
C THR A 45 45.24 -6.69 -11.30
N ASN A 46 44.58 -7.84 -11.46
CA ASN A 46 45.04 -8.97 -12.29
C ASN A 46 43.86 -9.89 -12.66
N ILE A 47 44.12 -10.87 -13.53
CA ILE A 47 43.08 -11.76 -14.07
C ILE A 47 42.44 -12.66 -13.01
N ASP A 48 43.19 -13.14 -12.02
CA ASP A 48 42.65 -14.01 -10.96
C ASP A 48 41.70 -13.24 -10.06
N ASN A 49 42.06 -12.00 -9.72
CA ASN A 49 41.22 -11.12 -8.92
C ASN A 49 39.95 -10.71 -9.69
N PHE A 50 40.07 -10.47 -11.00
CA PHE A 50 38.93 -10.20 -11.86
C PHE A 50 37.98 -11.40 -11.93
N ASN A 51 38.50 -12.62 -12.11
CA ASN A 51 37.68 -13.83 -12.13
C ASN A 51 36.90 -14.03 -10.81
N ARG A 52 37.52 -13.77 -9.64
CA ARG A 52 36.79 -13.76 -8.36
C ARG A 52 35.70 -12.68 -8.30
N SER A 53 35.91 -11.55 -8.95
CA SER A 53 34.88 -10.51 -9.07
C SER A 53 33.71 -10.97 -9.93
N VAL A 54 33.96 -11.74 -11.00
CA VAL A 54 32.91 -12.33 -11.84
C VAL A 54 32.02 -13.28 -11.03
N ASP A 55 32.61 -14.13 -10.18
CA ASP A 55 31.85 -15.01 -9.30
C ASP A 55 30.97 -14.22 -8.32
N ALA A 56 31.53 -13.15 -7.74
CA ALA A 56 30.77 -12.27 -6.84
C ALA A 56 29.63 -11.54 -7.56
N ILE A 57 29.84 -11.10 -8.82
CA ILE A 57 28.81 -10.50 -9.67
C ILE A 57 27.69 -11.49 -9.96
N ASN A 58 28.01 -12.74 -10.32
CA ASN A 58 26.99 -13.76 -10.59
C ASN A 58 26.13 -14.03 -9.34
N ALA A 59 26.76 -14.23 -8.18
CA ALA A 59 26.05 -14.45 -6.93
C ALA A 59 25.22 -13.23 -6.50
N TRP A 60 25.68 -12.01 -6.77
CA TRP A 60 24.91 -10.79 -6.53
C TRP A 60 23.70 -10.68 -7.47
N GLN A 61 23.87 -10.95 -8.76
CA GLN A 61 22.79 -10.89 -9.75
C GLN A 61 21.62 -11.80 -9.37
N ASP A 62 21.90 -13.03 -8.96
CA ASP A 62 20.86 -13.97 -8.54
C ASP A 62 20.02 -13.42 -7.38
N ARG A 63 20.70 -12.90 -6.34
CA ARG A 63 20.03 -12.30 -5.18
C ARG A 63 19.30 -10.99 -5.53
N ALA A 64 19.88 -10.18 -6.41
CA ALA A 64 19.29 -8.92 -6.85
C ALA A 64 18.00 -9.15 -7.64
N LEU A 65 17.96 -10.18 -8.49
CA LEU A 65 16.77 -10.57 -9.24
C LEU A 65 15.66 -11.08 -8.30
N GLU A 66 16.01 -11.88 -7.30
CA GLU A 66 15.05 -12.34 -6.28
C GLU A 66 14.46 -11.17 -5.48
N TYR A 67 15.33 -10.27 -4.98
CA TYR A 67 14.92 -9.08 -4.27
C TYR A 67 14.02 -8.17 -5.12
N HIS A 68 14.41 -7.91 -6.37
CA HIS A 68 13.64 -7.11 -7.32
C HIS A 68 12.27 -7.74 -7.61
N ALA A 69 12.20 -9.06 -7.83
CA ALA A 69 10.93 -9.75 -8.05
C ALA A 69 9.99 -9.62 -6.84
N CYS A 70 10.54 -9.71 -5.62
CA CYS A 70 9.77 -9.42 -4.41
C CYS A 70 9.28 -7.97 -4.36
N MET A 71 10.15 -6.99 -4.64
CA MET A 71 9.77 -5.57 -4.65
C MET A 71 8.59 -5.31 -5.61
N VAL A 72 8.66 -5.87 -6.82
CA VAL A 72 7.58 -5.74 -7.82
C VAL A 72 6.27 -6.30 -7.28
N LYS A 73 6.31 -7.47 -6.63
CA LYS A 73 5.12 -8.10 -6.03
C LYS A 73 4.51 -7.21 -4.95
N GLU A 74 5.31 -6.70 -4.02
CA GLU A 74 4.81 -5.85 -2.94
C GLU A 74 4.27 -4.51 -3.44
N ALA A 75 5.00 -3.85 -4.34
CA ALA A 75 4.58 -2.58 -4.92
C ALA A 75 3.24 -2.71 -5.66
N ASN A 76 3.04 -3.79 -6.42
CA ASN A 76 1.78 -4.04 -7.11
C ASN A 76 0.62 -4.29 -6.12
N ALA A 77 0.85 -5.08 -5.07
CA ALA A 77 -0.17 -5.33 -4.05
C ALA A 77 -0.61 -4.03 -3.32
N ASP A 78 0.35 -3.15 -3.02
CA ASP A 78 0.04 -1.84 -2.45
C ASP A 78 -0.71 -0.93 -3.43
N ASN A 79 -0.28 -0.87 -4.70
CA ASN A 79 -0.95 -0.08 -5.73
C ASN A 79 -2.42 -0.50 -5.94
N GLU A 80 -2.68 -1.81 -5.97
CA GLU A 80 -4.04 -2.36 -6.05
C GLU A 80 -4.87 -1.95 -4.84
N ARG A 81 -4.32 -2.06 -3.64
CA ARG A 81 -5.03 -1.72 -2.40
C ARG A 81 -5.29 -0.22 -2.29
N ILE A 82 -4.34 0.64 -2.64
CA ILE A 82 -4.50 2.10 -2.69
C ILE A 82 -5.60 2.45 -3.68
N THR A 83 -5.54 1.92 -4.90
CA THR A 83 -6.53 2.18 -5.95
C THR A 83 -7.93 1.77 -5.50
N SER A 84 -8.08 0.56 -4.96
CA SER A 84 -9.36 0.02 -4.50
C SER A 84 -9.96 0.85 -3.36
N THR A 85 -9.17 1.15 -2.33
CA THR A 85 -9.63 1.92 -1.16
C THR A 85 -9.94 3.38 -1.50
N ALA A 86 -9.14 4.01 -2.36
CA ALA A 86 -9.41 5.37 -2.85
C ALA A 86 -10.71 5.42 -3.66
N ASN A 87 -10.90 4.49 -4.60
CA ASN A 87 -12.11 4.41 -5.41
C ASN A 87 -13.35 4.15 -4.54
N GLN A 88 -13.25 3.28 -3.54
CA GLN A 88 -14.34 3.03 -2.59
C GLN A 88 -14.69 4.29 -1.79
N ALA A 89 -13.69 5.04 -1.31
CA ALA A 89 -13.91 6.28 -0.58
C ALA A 89 -14.59 7.34 -1.45
N GLN A 90 -14.15 7.49 -2.70
CA GLN A 90 -14.76 8.39 -3.68
C GLN A 90 -16.21 8.01 -3.98
N ALA A 91 -16.48 6.73 -4.27
CA ALA A 91 -17.82 6.24 -4.58
C ALA A 91 -18.79 6.43 -3.41
N ARG A 92 -18.35 6.16 -2.18
CA ARG A 92 -19.14 6.40 -0.97
C ARG A 92 -19.53 7.86 -0.84
N LEU A 93 -18.57 8.77 -1.00
CA LEU A 93 -18.84 10.21 -0.89
C LEU A 93 -19.79 10.68 -1.99
N GLN A 94 -19.60 10.23 -3.22
CA GLN A 94 -20.50 10.57 -4.33
C GLN A 94 -21.94 10.09 -4.07
N ALA A 95 -22.11 8.89 -3.51
CA ALA A 95 -23.42 8.36 -3.15
C ALA A 95 -24.11 9.24 -2.08
N GLU A 96 -23.37 9.68 -1.05
CA GLU A 96 -23.90 10.59 -0.03
C GLU A 96 -24.28 11.96 -0.60
N ILE A 97 -23.43 12.54 -1.46
CA ILE A 97 -23.73 13.80 -2.16
C ILE A 97 -25.05 13.67 -2.95
N ASN A 98 -25.18 12.60 -3.72
CA ASN A 98 -26.38 12.35 -4.52
C ASN A 98 -27.63 12.17 -3.63
N ARG A 99 -27.48 11.45 -2.51
CA ARG A 99 -28.57 11.23 -1.55
C ARG A 99 -29.06 12.54 -0.94
N VAL A 100 -28.14 13.38 -0.46
CA VAL A 100 -28.45 14.69 0.14
C VAL A 100 -29.12 15.62 -0.87
N ASN A 101 -28.61 15.67 -2.10
CA ASN A 101 -29.22 16.49 -3.15
C ASN A 101 -30.65 16.04 -3.48
N ALA A 102 -30.87 14.73 -3.60
CA ALA A 102 -32.20 14.18 -3.85
C ALA A 102 -33.18 14.46 -2.70
N GLU A 103 -32.70 14.46 -1.46
CA GLU A 103 -33.49 14.83 -0.28
C GLU A 103 -33.85 16.32 -0.29
N ALA A 104 -32.89 17.20 -0.55
CA ALA A 104 -33.11 18.64 -0.66
C ALA A 104 -34.11 18.99 -1.77
N ASP A 105 -34.01 18.33 -2.93
CA ASP A 105 -34.94 18.51 -4.04
C ASP A 105 -36.37 18.09 -3.66
N LYS A 106 -36.55 16.98 -2.94
CA LYS A 106 -37.86 16.54 -2.44
C LYS A 106 -38.47 17.58 -1.49
N VAL A 107 -37.68 18.12 -0.56
CA VAL A 107 -38.12 19.17 0.36
C VAL A 107 -38.53 20.42 -0.41
N ARG A 108 -37.69 20.91 -1.32
CA ARG A 108 -37.98 22.10 -2.14
C ARG A 108 -39.29 21.94 -2.91
N ASN A 109 -39.46 20.80 -3.61
CA ASN A 109 -40.66 20.54 -4.40
C ASN A 109 -41.93 20.41 -3.54
N GLY A 110 -41.79 20.01 -2.27
CA GLY A 110 -42.90 20.00 -1.31
C GLY A 110 -43.30 21.39 -0.80
N LEU A 111 -42.35 22.34 -0.76
CA LEU A 111 -42.61 23.73 -0.33
C LEU A 111 -43.18 24.62 -1.43
N THR A 112 -42.98 24.27 -2.70
CA THR A 112 -43.44 25.05 -3.86
C THR A 112 -44.76 24.52 -4.46
N LYS A 113 -45.41 23.55 -3.82
CA LYS A 113 -46.75 23.05 -4.14
C LYS A 113 -47.78 23.66 -3.20
#